data_AF-A0A6C0DBS2-F1
#
_entry.id   AF-A0A6C0DBS2-F1
#
_cell.length_a   1.000
_cell.length_b   1.000
_cell.length_c   1.000
_cell.angle_alpha   90.00
_cell.angle_beta   90.00
_cell.angle_gamma   90.00
#
_symmetry.space_group_name_H-M   'P 1'
#
loop_
_entity.id
_entity.type
_entity.pdbx_description
1 polymer ?
#
loop_
_entity_poly.entity_id
_entity_poly.type
_entity_poly.pdbx_seq_one_letter_code
_entity_poly.pdbx_strand_id
1 'polypeptide(L)'
;MFGVGKDTTPYLEPKHLYEKREARDKARLKAYNHILNQIHNRIFHTAQLSGNVNSIVYNVPPFVIGLPVIDLKDCIVYIVHMLRQSGFMVRYTYPTLLYISWKHYESEYHKQKNPIVQAMVPPASSTSKKGKEGKRGVQPPSVSFALEQPPPRAARSISDYSPPDSFIQGITRPAPKPIGNGLPTPAPTTNNVLADLWKFV
;
A
#
# COMPACT_ATOMS: atom_id res chain seq x y z
N MET A 1 3.00 20.18 -79.45
CA MET A 1 2.61 21.32 -78.59
C MET A 1 3.27 21.14 -77.24
N PHE A 2 4.37 21.84 -76.99
CA PHE A 2 5.08 21.81 -75.71
C PHE A 2 4.49 22.90 -74.81
N GLY A 3 3.88 22.47 -73.71
CA GLY A 3 3.26 23.34 -72.71
C GLY A 3 4.32 24.14 -71.96
N VAL A 4 4.11 25.46 -71.94
CA VAL A 4 4.93 26.50 -71.35
C VAL A 4 5.23 26.21 -69.87
N GLY A 5 6.52 26.06 -69.55
CA GLY A 5 7.02 26.11 -68.18
C GLY A 5 6.84 27.51 -67.61
N LYS A 6 6.11 27.62 -66.50
CA LYS A 6 6.09 28.84 -65.67
C LYS A 6 7.29 28.80 -64.75
N ASP A 7 8.27 29.64 -65.02
CA ASP A 7 9.39 29.94 -64.13
C ASP A 7 8.85 30.64 -62.88
N THR A 8 8.42 29.84 -61.90
CA THR A 8 7.92 30.33 -60.62
C THR A 8 9.13 30.45 -59.70
N THR A 9 9.43 31.67 -59.25
CA THR A 9 10.54 31.89 -58.30
C THR A 9 10.30 31.07 -57.04
N PRO A 10 11.28 30.27 -56.58
CA PRO A 10 11.12 29.46 -55.38
C PRO A 10 10.98 30.38 -54.16
N TYR A 11 9.75 30.50 -53.66
CA TYR A 11 9.41 31.28 -52.47
C TYR A 11 9.40 30.36 -51.26
N LEU A 12 10.33 30.59 -50.32
CA LEU A 12 10.39 29.87 -49.05
C LEU A 12 9.55 30.64 -48.01
N GLU A 13 8.46 30.05 -47.52
CA GLU A 13 7.74 30.66 -46.41
C GLU A 13 8.55 30.55 -45.10
N PRO A 14 8.59 31.61 -44.27
CA PRO A 14 9.26 31.58 -42.97
C PRO A 14 8.80 30.44 -42.03
N LYS A 15 7.59 29.91 -42.22
CA LYS A 15 7.03 28.80 -41.43
C LYS A 15 7.76 27.47 -41.68
N HIS A 16 8.20 27.22 -42.91
CA HIS A 16 8.92 25.98 -43.27
C HIS A 16 10.33 25.91 -42.66
N LEU A 17 10.85 27.03 -42.12
CA LEU A 17 12.16 27.07 -41.48
C LEU A 17 12.23 26.19 -40.22
N TYR A 18 11.11 26.02 -39.50
CA TYR A 18 11.08 25.31 -38.22
C TYR A 18 10.51 23.90 -38.31
N GLU A 19 9.93 23.50 -39.44
CA GLU A 19 9.24 22.23 -39.62
C GLU A 19 10.13 21.02 -39.28
N LYS A 20 11.40 21.03 -39.74
CA LYS A 20 12.39 19.99 -39.41
C LYS A 20 12.79 19.97 -37.94
N ARG A 21 12.79 21.11 -37.25
CA ARG A 21 13.09 21.18 -35.82
C ARG A 21 11.89 20.63 -35.03
N GLU A 22 10.69 21.10 -35.35
CA GLU A 22 9.46 20.66 -34.70
C GLU A 22 9.23 19.14 -34.87
N ALA A 23 9.49 18.59 -36.05
CA ALA A 23 9.41 17.15 -36.28
C ALA A 23 10.37 16.34 -35.39
N ARG A 24 11.60 16.85 -35.18
CA ARG A 24 12.58 16.22 -34.27
C ARG A 24 12.14 16.29 -32.81
N ASP A 25 11.62 17.44 -32.39
CA ASP A 25 11.17 17.63 -31.00
C ASP A 25 9.91 16.79 -30.70
N LYS A 26 8.98 16.69 -31.64
CA LYS A 26 7.84 15.77 -31.56
C LYS A 26 8.28 14.30 -31.45
N ALA A 27 9.30 13.90 -32.21
CA ALA A 27 9.83 12.54 -32.16
C ALA A 27 10.52 12.23 -30.82
N ARG A 28 11.24 13.20 -30.23
CA ARG A 28 11.80 13.11 -28.87
C ARG A 28 10.71 12.96 -27.82
N LEU A 29 9.68 13.80 -27.87
CA LEU A 29 8.54 13.73 -26.96
C LEU A 29 7.83 12.36 -27.02
N LYS A 30 7.67 11.81 -28.23
CA LYS A 30 7.10 10.47 -28.43
C LYS A 30 7.93 9.39 -27.71
N ALA A 31 9.26 9.50 -27.76
CA ALA A 31 10.14 8.58 -27.07
C ALA A 31 10.04 8.71 -25.54
N TYR A 32 9.95 9.93 -25.01
CA TYR A 32 9.81 10.15 -23.58
C TYR A 32 8.48 9.59 -23.05
N ASN A 33 7.40 9.83 -23.79
CA ASN A 33 6.08 9.29 -23.47
C ASN A 33 6.03 7.76 -23.56
N HIS A 34 6.78 7.16 -24.48
CA HIS A 34 6.87 5.71 -24.56
C HIS A 34 7.49 5.10 -23.29
N ILE A 35 8.62 5.66 -22.82
CA ILE A 35 9.26 5.21 -21.58
C ILE A 35 8.35 5.46 -20.37
N LEU A 36 7.69 6.62 -20.32
CA LEU A 36 6.74 6.96 -19.26
C LEU A 36 5.59 5.94 -19.17
N ASN A 37 5.01 5.55 -20.31
CA ASN A 37 3.97 4.52 -20.36
C ASN A 37 4.46 3.15 -19.88
N GLN A 38 5.69 2.76 -20.22
CA GLN A 38 6.28 1.52 -19.69
C GLN A 38 6.39 1.56 -18.17
N ILE A 39 6.82 2.69 -17.61
CA ILE A 39 6.92 2.88 -16.16
C ILE A 39 5.52 2.77 -15.53
N HIS A 40 4.52 3.46 -16.06
CA HIS A 40 3.14 3.40 -15.55
C HIS A 40 2.59 1.98 -15.57
N ASN A 41 2.79 1.23 -16.65
CA ASN A 41 2.36 -0.17 -16.74
C ASN A 41 3.07 -1.04 -15.70
N ARG A 42 4.38 -0.86 -15.51
CA ARG A 42 5.13 -1.57 -14.47
C ARG A 42 4.61 -1.25 -13.07
N ILE A 43 4.28 0.02 -12.80
CA ILE A 43 3.69 0.45 -11.52
C ILE A 43 2.35 -0.26 -11.32
N PHE A 44 1.47 -0.20 -12.31
CA PHE A 44 0.13 -0.80 -12.25
C PHE A 44 0.21 -2.32 -11.99
N HIS A 45 1.03 -3.04 -12.76
CA HIS A 45 1.21 -4.47 -12.55
C HIS A 45 1.80 -4.78 -11.18
N THR A 46 2.84 -4.05 -10.74
CA THR A 46 3.46 -4.30 -9.43
C THR A 46 2.49 -4.02 -8.28
N ALA A 47 1.65 -2.99 -8.39
CA ALA A 47 0.65 -2.67 -7.38
C ALA A 47 -0.44 -3.74 -7.24
N GLN A 48 -0.73 -4.50 -8.31
CA GLN A 48 -1.71 -5.58 -8.30
C GLN A 48 -1.15 -6.89 -7.69
N LEU A 49 0.17 -7.06 -7.65
CA LEU A 49 0.78 -8.27 -7.10
C LEU A 49 0.64 -8.31 -5.58
N SER A 50 -0.14 -9.28 -5.09
CA SER A 50 -0.36 -9.57 -3.66
C SER A 50 0.89 -10.16 -3.03
N GLY A 51 1.77 -9.32 -2.49
CA GLY A 51 2.97 -9.76 -1.78
C GLY A 51 4.17 -8.82 -1.85
N ASN A 52 4.07 -7.69 -2.55
CA ASN A 52 5.23 -6.85 -2.82
C ASN A 52 5.17 -5.45 -2.22
N VAL A 53 6.37 -4.89 -2.05
CA VAL A 53 6.61 -3.53 -1.58
C VAL A 53 6.00 -2.54 -2.57
N ASN A 54 5.28 -1.52 -2.07
CA ASN A 54 4.70 -0.43 -2.87
C ASN A 54 5.75 0.55 -3.44
N SER A 55 6.76 -0.02 -4.08
CA SER A 55 7.90 0.64 -4.67
C SER A 55 8.52 -0.23 -5.76
N ILE A 56 9.03 0.41 -6.80
CA ILE A 56 9.76 -0.24 -7.88
C ILE A 56 11.10 0.45 -8.12
N VAL A 57 12.03 -0.34 -8.63
CA VAL A 57 13.24 0.15 -9.27
C VAL A 57 13.06 -0.01 -10.78
N TYR A 58 13.36 1.03 -11.53
CA TYR A 58 13.34 1.04 -12.99
C TYR A 58 14.68 1.54 -13.51
N ASN A 59 15.23 0.83 -14.49
CA ASN A 59 16.42 1.27 -15.21
C ASN A 59 15.96 1.92 -16.52
N VAL A 60 16.29 3.19 -16.70
CA VAL A 60 15.92 3.93 -17.91
C VAL A 60 16.78 3.47 -19.08
N PRO A 61 16.18 2.96 -20.17
CA PRO A 61 16.95 2.50 -21.33
C PRO A 61 17.65 3.67 -22.03
N PRO A 62 18.89 3.47 -22.53
CA PRO A 62 19.65 4.52 -23.21
C PRO A 62 19.10 4.88 -24.60
N PHE A 63 18.34 3.98 -25.23
CA PHE A 63 17.69 4.21 -26.52
C PHE A 63 16.39 3.42 -26.63
N VAL A 64 15.52 3.85 -27.54
CA VAL A 64 14.26 3.15 -27.88
C VAL A 64 14.31 2.81 -29.37
N ILE A 65 14.12 1.54 -29.69
CA ILE A 65 14.16 1.05 -31.09
C ILE A 65 13.05 1.74 -31.89
N GLY A 66 13.38 2.24 -33.08
CA GLY A 66 12.43 2.91 -33.97
C GLY A 66 12.15 4.38 -33.62
N LEU A 67 12.87 4.95 -32.66
CA LEU A 67 12.79 6.36 -32.29
C LEU A 67 14.18 7.03 -32.42
N PRO A 68 14.24 8.36 -32.58
CA PRO A 68 15.52 9.07 -32.68
C PRO A 68 16.34 8.93 -31.39
N VAL A 69 17.65 9.21 -31.50
CA VAL A 69 18.55 9.24 -30.34
C VAL A 69 18.05 10.23 -29.29
N ILE A 70 17.97 9.76 -28.05
CA ILE A 70 17.42 10.47 -26.90
C ILE A 70 18.56 10.97 -26.02
N ASP A 71 18.46 12.20 -25.54
CA ASP A 71 19.30 12.70 -24.46
C ASP A 71 18.82 12.14 -23.13
N LEU A 72 19.54 11.15 -22.58
CA LEU A 72 19.13 10.42 -21.37
C LEU A 72 18.92 11.33 -20.16
N LYS A 73 19.73 12.38 -20.01
CA LYS A 73 19.60 13.36 -18.93
C LYS A 73 18.25 14.07 -18.99
N ASP A 74 17.89 14.59 -20.16
CA ASP A 74 16.64 15.31 -20.38
C ASP A 74 15.43 14.38 -20.24
N CYS A 75 15.56 13.13 -20.71
CA CYS A 75 14.54 12.11 -20.55
C CYS A 75 14.26 11.80 -19.07
N ILE A 76 15.31 11.63 -18.26
CA ILE A 76 15.16 11.39 -16.82
C ILE A 76 14.50 12.58 -16.13
N VAL A 77 14.94 13.81 -16.44
CA VAL A 77 14.35 15.03 -15.88
C VAL A 77 12.86 15.12 -16.21
N TYR A 78 12.48 14.84 -17.46
CA TYR A 78 11.08 14.82 -17.89
C TYR A 78 10.26 13.76 -17.12
N ILE A 79 10.76 12.52 -17.04
CA ILE A 79 10.07 11.43 -16.34
C ILE A 79 9.90 11.75 -14.86
N VAL A 80 10.95 12.25 -14.19
CA VAL A 80 10.91 12.62 -12.77
C VAL A 80 9.90 13.75 -12.55
N HIS A 81 9.85 14.74 -13.44
CA HIS A 81 8.88 15.83 -13.37
C HIS A 81 7.44 15.32 -13.48
N MET A 82 7.16 14.50 -14.50
CA MET A 82 5.82 13.94 -14.72
C MET A 82 5.35 13.05 -13.56
N LEU A 83 6.22 12.17 -13.06
CA LEU A 83 5.87 11.29 -11.94
C LEU A 83 5.63 12.07 -10.63
N ARG A 84 6.39 13.15 -10.39
CA ARG A 84 6.17 14.02 -9.23
C ARG A 84 4.87 14.80 -9.32
N GLN A 85 4.49 15.26 -10.52
CA GLN A 85 3.19 15.91 -10.72
C GLN A 85 2.01 14.96 -10.44
N SER A 86 2.16 13.67 -10.73
CA SER A 86 1.18 12.65 -10.37
C SER A 86 1.18 12.27 -8.87
N GLY A 87 2.09 12.83 -8.07
CA GLY A 87 2.20 12.58 -6.63
C GLY A 87 3.08 11.40 -6.23
N PHE A 88 3.80 10.76 -7.16
CA PHE A 88 4.71 9.67 -6.82
C PHE A 88 5.99 10.18 -6.14
N MET A 89 6.51 9.43 -5.16
CA MET A 89 7.81 9.70 -4.56
C MET A 89 8.91 9.09 -5.42
N VAL A 90 9.69 9.94 -6.11
CA VAL A 90 10.76 9.52 -7.04
C VAL A 90 12.13 9.97 -6.55
N ARG A 91 13.07 9.02 -6.47
CA ARG A 91 14.49 9.25 -6.20
C ARG A 91 15.32 8.77 -7.39
N TYR A 92 16.20 9.64 -7.88
CA TYR A 92 17.14 9.33 -8.94
C TYR A 92 18.49 8.91 -8.36
N THR A 93 19.05 7.83 -8.89
CA THR A 93 20.39 7.33 -8.58
C THR A 93 21.18 7.23 -9.89
N TYR A 94 22.34 7.88 -9.94
CA TYR A 94 23.23 7.84 -11.09
C TYR A 94 23.71 6.38 -11.37
N PRO A 95 23.77 5.92 -12.63
CA PRO A 95 23.58 6.69 -13.88
C PRO A 95 22.15 6.75 -14.43
N THR A 96 21.37 5.67 -14.37
CA THR A 96 20.07 5.55 -15.08
C THR A 96 18.93 5.03 -14.19
N LEU A 97 19.17 4.89 -12.89
CA LEU A 97 18.30 4.18 -11.99
C LEU A 97 17.27 5.13 -11.35
N LEU A 98 16.00 4.76 -11.46
CA LEU A 98 14.90 5.46 -10.82
C LEU A 98 14.24 4.56 -9.78
N TYR A 99 14.22 5.05 -8.55
CA TYR A 99 13.42 4.49 -7.48
C TYR A 99 12.10 5.25 -7.39
N ILE A 100 10.98 4.54 -7.53
CA ILE A 100 9.63 5.10 -7.53
C ILE A 100 8.85 4.40 -6.43
N SER A 101 8.16 5.17 -5.57
CA SER A 101 7.37 4.63 -4.47
C SER A 101 6.03 5.35 -4.31
N TRP A 102 5.00 4.58 -3.96
CA TRP A 102 3.63 5.04 -3.69
C TRP A 102 3.10 4.52 -2.35
N LYS A 103 3.99 4.10 -1.45
CA LYS A 103 3.65 3.65 -0.08
C LYS A 103 2.78 4.63 0.70
N HIS A 104 2.90 5.93 0.43
CA HIS A 104 2.11 6.95 1.10
C HIS A 104 0.61 6.85 0.76
N TYR A 105 0.26 6.54 -0.50
CA TYR A 105 -1.13 6.34 -0.91
C TYR A 105 -1.79 5.13 -0.24
N GLU A 106 -1.05 4.03 -0.06
CA GLU A 106 -1.55 2.85 0.65
C GLU A 106 -1.83 3.16 2.13
N SER A 107 -0.93 3.91 2.77
CA SER A 107 -1.08 4.26 4.18
C SER A 107 -2.34 5.10 4.43
N GLU A 108 -2.67 6.01 3.52
CA GLU A 108 -3.93 6.77 3.56
C GLU A 108 -5.14 5.89 3.29
N TYR A 109 -5.05 5.00 2.29
CA TYR A 109 -6.12 4.06 1.96
C TYR A 109 -6.44 3.12 3.13
N HIS A 110 -5.43 2.51 3.77
CA HIS A 110 -5.63 1.62 4.93
C HIS A 110 -6.27 2.34 6.12
N LYS A 111 -5.96 3.62 6.34
CA LYS A 111 -6.56 4.41 7.42
C LYS A 111 -8.03 4.77 7.14
N GLN A 112 -8.37 5.09 5.90
CA GLN A 112 -9.69 5.62 5.56
C GLN A 112 -10.69 4.56 5.10
N LYS A 113 -10.23 3.51 4.40
CA LYS A 113 -11.10 2.55 3.71
C LYS A 113 -11.07 1.14 4.28
N ASN A 114 -10.14 0.81 5.18
CA ASN A 114 -10.13 -0.53 5.77
C ASN A 114 -11.20 -0.60 6.89
N PRO A 115 -12.29 -1.37 6.70
CA PRO A 115 -13.37 -1.46 7.68
C PRO A 115 -12.90 -2.04 9.02
N ILE A 116 -11.85 -2.87 9.01
CA ILE A 116 -11.27 -3.46 10.22
C ILE A 116 -10.57 -2.38 11.05
N VAL A 117 -9.77 -1.53 10.41
CA VAL A 117 -9.10 -0.41 11.09
C VAL A 117 -10.14 0.58 11.61
N GLN A 118 -11.18 0.86 10.84
CA GLN A 118 -12.27 1.75 11.26
C GLN A 118 -13.04 1.22 12.47
N ALA A 119 -13.21 -0.10 12.58
CA ALA A 119 -13.82 -0.74 13.75
C ALA A 119 -12.90 -0.77 14.98
N MET A 120 -11.58 -0.71 14.79
CA MET A 120 -10.60 -0.72 15.88
C MET A 120 -10.29 0.69 16.44
N VAL A 121 -10.59 1.77 15.71
CA VAL A 121 -10.43 3.13 16.23
C VAL A 121 -11.58 3.42 17.19
N PRO A 122 -11.33 3.66 18.49
CA PRO A 122 -12.39 4.02 19.43
C PRO A 122 -13.00 5.37 19.01
N PRO A 123 -14.33 5.56 19.11
CA PRO A 123 -14.99 6.82 18.79
C PRO A 123 -14.64 7.87 19.84
N ALA A 124 -13.48 8.52 19.72
CA ALA A 124 -13.03 9.51 20.69
C ALA A 124 -12.29 10.67 20.00
N SER A 125 -13.06 11.53 19.34
CA SER A 125 -12.97 13.00 19.45
C SER A 125 -13.95 13.61 18.44
N SER A 126 -15.23 13.61 18.82
CA SER A 126 -16.15 14.61 18.28
C SER A 126 -15.50 15.97 18.51
N THR A 127 -15.20 16.63 17.40
CA THR A 127 -14.83 18.04 17.36
C THR A 127 -15.80 18.83 18.23
N SER A 128 -15.28 19.38 19.32
CA SER A 128 -15.99 20.31 20.19
C SER A 128 -16.37 21.55 19.38
N LYS A 129 -17.60 21.60 18.86
CA LYS A 129 -18.29 22.85 18.47
C LYS A 129 -19.81 22.74 18.66
N LYS A 130 -20.27 23.33 19.77
CA LYS A 130 -21.40 24.28 19.88
C LYS A 130 -22.85 23.74 19.82
N GLY A 131 -23.50 23.67 21.00
CA GLY A 131 -24.77 24.37 21.24
C GLY A 131 -26.05 23.57 21.56
N LYS A 132 -26.52 23.75 22.81
CA LYS A 132 -27.92 23.91 23.28
C LYS A 132 -28.85 22.69 23.56
N GLU A 133 -29.13 22.57 24.87
CA GLU A 133 -30.44 22.41 25.54
C GLU A 133 -31.22 21.07 25.53
N GLY A 134 -31.18 20.40 26.68
CA GLY A 134 -32.39 20.05 27.44
C GLY A 134 -33.11 18.73 27.12
N LYS A 135 -32.93 17.71 27.98
CA LYS A 135 -34.02 17.10 28.79
C LYS A 135 -33.51 15.92 29.64
N ARG A 136 -34.12 15.83 30.83
CA ARG A 136 -33.89 14.90 31.93
C ARG A 136 -34.04 13.44 31.49
N GLY A 137 -33.10 12.60 31.90
CA GLY A 137 -33.17 11.13 31.82
C GLY A 137 -32.24 10.52 32.88
N VAL A 138 -32.77 9.56 33.62
CA VAL A 138 -32.23 8.94 34.84
C VAL A 138 -30.82 8.36 34.65
N GLN A 139 -29.91 8.64 35.58
CA GLN A 139 -28.55 8.07 35.63
C GLN A 139 -28.59 6.59 36.09
N PRO A 140 -27.93 5.63 35.40
CA PRO A 140 -27.46 4.41 36.06
C PRO A 140 -26.14 4.69 36.80
N PRO A 141 -25.82 3.94 37.87
CA PRO A 141 -24.73 4.26 38.78
C PRO A 141 -23.36 4.24 38.11
N SER A 142 -22.60 5.32 38.30
CA SER A 142 -21.20 5.43 37.90
C SER A 142 -20.32 4.55 38.79
N VAL A 143 -19.90 3.39 38.27
CA VAL A 143 -18.72 2.69 38.80
C VAL A 143 -17.48 3.38 38.24
N SER A 144 -16.84 4.20 39.07
CA SER A 144 -15.53 4.78 38.80
C SER A 144 -14.47 3.68 38.89
N PHE A 145 -14.12 3.09 37.76
CA PHE A 145 -12.87 2.33 37.65
C PHE A 145 -11.72 3.34 37.54
N ALA A 146 -11.05 3.58 38.67
CA ALA A 146 -9.77 4.28 38.67
C ALA A 146 -8.77 3.44 37.86
N LEU A 147 -8.38 3.93 36.68
CA LEU A 147 -7.34 3.32 35.87
C LEU A 147 -5.99 3.69 36.48
N GLU A 148 -5.55 2.93 37.48
CA GLU A 148 -4.16 2.97 37.89
C GLU A 148 -3.34 2.34 36.77
N GLN A 149 -2.53 3.14 36.07
CA GLN A 149 -1.71 2.66 34.98
C GLN A 149 -0.62 1.75 35.55
N PRO A 150 -0.58 0.44 35.23
CA PRO A 150 0.56 -0.38 35.60
C PRO A 150 1.79 0.08 34.78
N PRO A 151 3.00 0.06 35.37
CA PRO A 151 4.21 0.55 34.72
C PRO A 151 4.50 -0.21 33.41
N PRO A 152 5.22 0.42 32.45
CA PRO A 152 5.48 -0.14 31.14
C PRO A 152 6.21 -1.48 31.26
N ARG A 153 5.49 -2.59 31.06
CA ARG A 153 6.05 -3.93 31.13
C ARG A 153 6.73 -4.22 29.79
N ALA A 154 8.05 -4.36 29.81
CA ALA A 154 8.84 -4.78 28.66
C ALA A 154 8.25 -6.06 28.02
N ALA A 155 8.20 -6.11 26.69
CA ALA A 155 7.68 -7.24 25.94
C ALA A 155 8.44 -8.52 26.35
N ARG A 156 7.72 -9.45 26.97
CA ARG A 156 8.29 -10.75 27.39
C ARG A 156 8.34 -11.69 26.19
N SER A 157 9.35 -12.55 26.14
CA SER A 157 9.43 -13.65 25.17
C SER A 157 8.18 -14.53 25.27
N ILE A 158 7.73 -15.11 24.15
CA ILE A 158 6.56 -16.01 24.08
C ILE A 158 6.69 -17.16 25.10
N SER A 159 7.90 -17.61 25.39
CA SER A 159 8.20 -18.66 26.36
C SER A 159 7.86 -18.31 27.81
N ASP A 160 7.76 -17.02 28.15
CA ASP A 160 7.60 -16.53 29.53
C ASP A 160 6.18 -16.00 29.81
N TYR A 161 5.24 -16.28 28.91
CA TYR A 161 3.84 -15.86 29.07
C TYR A 161 3.06 -16.84 29.95
N SER A 162 2.61 -16.38 31.11
CA SER A 162 1.60 -17.06 31.92
C SER A 162 0.30 -16.25 31.89
N PRO A 163 -0.80 -16.80 31.34
CA PRO A 163 -2.05 -16.06 31.27
C PRO A 163 -2.63 -15.81 32.67
N PRO A 164 -3.42 -14.73 32.85
CA PRO A 164 -4.13 -14.46 34.09
C PRO A 164 -5.20 -15.52 34.37
N ASP A 165 -5.43 -15.84 35.66
CA ASP A 165 -6.34 -16.92 36.10
C ASP A 165 -7.79 -16.77 35.59
N SER A 166 -8.26 -15.55 35.40
CA SER A 166 -9.57 -15.27 34.82
C SER A 166 -9.73 -15.83 33.40
N PHE A 167 -8.63 -15.93 32.66
CA PHE A 167 -8.62 -16.55 31.33
C PHE A 167 -8.72 -18.07 31.42
N ILE A 168 -8.03 -18.71 32.36
CA ILE A 168 -8.06 -20.18 32.52
C ILE A 168 -9.45 -20.66 32.96
N GLN A 169 -10.12 -19.90 33.83
CA GLN A 169 -11.46 -20.22 34.32
C GLN A 169 -12.52 -20.25 33.19
N GLY A 170 -12.33 -19.49 32.12
CA GLY A 170 -13.25 -19.46 30.97
C GLY A 170 -13.09 -20.63 29.99
N ILE A 171 -11.98 -21.39 30.07
CA ILE A 171 -11.64 -22.45 29.11
C ILE A 171 -11.95 -23.85 29.70
N THR A 172 -12.24 -23.94 31.00
CA THR A 172 -12.75 -25.17 31.61
C THR A 172 -14.12 -25.50 31.03
N ARG A 173 -14.18 -26.56 30.21
CA ARG A 173 -15.43 -27.14 29.72
C ARG A 173 -16.36 -27.40 30.91
N PRO A 174 -17.59 -26.85 30.94
CA PRO A 174 -18.48 -27.06 32.06
C PRO A 174 -18.74 -28.56 32.24
N ALA A 175 -18.55 -29.05 33.47
CA ALA A 175 -18.74 -30.46 33.78
C ALA A 175 -20.19 -30.89 33.43
N PRO A 176 -20.39 -32.07 32.82
CA PRO A 176 -21.73 -32.58 32.60
C PRO A 176 -22.41 -32.80 33.95
N LYS A 177 -23.65 -32.32 34.07
CA LYS A 177 -24.45 -32.43 35.30
C LYS A 177 -24.60 -33.91 35.68
N PRO A 178 -24.39 -34.30 36.95
CA PRO A 178 -24.58 -35.68 37.38
C PRO A 178 -26.07 -36.04 37.31
N ILE A 179 -26.40 -37.06 36.53
CA ILE A 179 -27.65 -37.81 36.67
C ILE A 179 -27.45 -38.70 37.90
N GLY A 180 -28.44 -38.70 38.80
CA GLY A 180 -28.34 -39.33 40.11
C GLY A 180 -27.99 -40.82 40.10
N ASN A 181 -27.29 -41.19 41.19
CA ASN A 181 -27.13 -42.49 41.84
C ASN A 181 -26.13 -43.52 41.24
N GLY A 182 -25.02 -43.72 41.95
CA GLY A 182 -24.24 -44.98 42.01
C GLY A 182 -22.74 -44.88 41.71
N LEU A 183 -21.88 -45.04 42.72
CA LEU A 183 -20.40 -45.21 42.68
C LEU A 183 -20.05 -46.73 42.53
N PRO A 184 -18.81 -47.24 42.20
CA PRO A 184 -17.47 -46.63 41.99
C PRO A 184 -16.73 -46.98 40.67
N THR A 185 -15.63 -46.21 40.45
CA THR A 185 -14.44 -46.28 39.54
C THR A 185 -13.72 -47.65 39.39
N PRO A 186 -12.61 -47.85 38.60
CA PRO A 186 -11.88 -46.99 37.62
C PRO A 186 -11.45 -47.70 36.30
N ALA A 187 -11.17 -46.94 35.23
CA ALA A 187 -10.11 -47.29 34.26
C ALA A 187 -9.71 -46.07 33.39
N PRO A 188 -8.42 -45.71 33.29
CA PRO A 188 -7.94 -44.67 32.41
C PRO A 188 -7.58 -45.26 31.04
N THR A 189 -8.43 -45.08 30.04
CA THR A 189 -8.05 -45.31 28.63
C THR A 189 -7.99 -43.98 27.90
N THR A 190 -7.00 -43.17 28.23
CA THR A 190 -6.61 -42.03 27.40
C THR A 190 -5.74 -42.56 26.27
N ASN A 191 -6.34 -42.91 25.15
CA ASN A 191 -5.63 -42.96 23.87
C ASN A 191 -5.21 -41.52 23.53
N ASN A 192 -4.02 -41.12 24.02
CA ASN A 192 -3.39 -39.85 23.73
C ASN A 192 -2.92 -39.86 22.26
N VAL A 193 -3.80 -39.47 21.35
CA VAL A 193 -3.53 -39.30 19.92
C VAL A 193 -2.35 -38.32 19.67
N LEU A 194 -2.07 -37.42 20.62
CA LEU A 194 -0.93 -36.51 20.58
C LEU A 194 0.44 -37.18 20.88
N ALA A 195 0.46 -38.32 21.57
CA ALA A 195 1.72 -38.99 21.93
C ALA A 195 2.33 -39.79 20.75
N ASP A 196 1.58 -40.00 19.68
CA ASP A 196 2.04 -40.73 18.48
C ASP A 196 2.65 -39.82 17.40
N LEU A 197 2.52 -38.49 17.54
CA LEU A 197 3.02 -37.53 16.55
C LEU A 197 4.53 -37.25 16.63
N TRP A 198 5.24 -37.75 17.65
CA TRP A 198 6.67 -37.49 17.87
C TRP A 198 7.56 -38.72 17.77
N LYS A 199 7.06 -39.85 17.26
CA LYS A 199 7.82 -41.10 17.11
C LYS A 199 8.51 -41.26 15.74
N PHE A 200 8.66 -40.17 14.99
CA PHE A 200 9.43 -40.14 13.75
C PHE A 200 10.50 -39.04 13.78
N VAL A 201 11.52 -39.24 14.63
CA VAL A 201 12.92 -38.86 14.40
C VAL A 201 13.79 -39.89 15.12
#